data_AF-A0AAD1MCJ2-F1
#
_entry.id   AF-A0AAD1MCJ2-F1
#
_cell.length_a   1.000
_cell.length_b   1.000
_cell.length_c   1.000
_cell.angle_alpha   90.00
_cell.angle_beta   90.00
_cell.angle_gamma   90.00
#
_symmetry.space_group_name_H-M   'P 1'
#
loop_
_entity.id
_entity.type
_entity.pdbx_description
1 polymer ?
#
loop_
_entity_poly.entity_id
_entity_poly.type
_entity_poly.pdbx_seq_one_letter_code
_entity_poly.pdbx_strand_id
1 'polypeptide(L)'
;MLIRHARELRIGGLLVGSAAAVLAGVVGCTSVTGGEPSANGRDAPAFRTSMSVSVSESAASSSARESERQASLTTQAMHDTCETLSTSSADAIDAVNAYVSAFNQATPDLAATEGPAVDALNKSADAVAGSITDAIPAELKAAFQQWVDGAHATASAITGHAGPSEFNTTIQSLNDTRSNALSLCDATY
;
A
#
# COMPACT_ATOMS: atom_id res chain seq x y z
N MET A 1 -11.75 -43.80 48.26
CA MET A 1 -12.65 -44.51 47.33
C MET A 1 -12.78 -43.64 46.08
N LEU A 2 -12.15 -44.08 44.96
CA LEU A 2 -12.45 -43.81 43.52
C LEU A 2 -12.73 -42.34 43.07
N ILE A 3 -12.17 -41.71 42.03
CA ILE A 3 -11.25 -42.00 40.92
C ILE A 3 -10.63 -40.65 40.50
N ARG A 4 -9.38 -40.73 40.03
CA ARG A 4 -8.43 -39.68 39.62
C ARG A 4 -8.77 -39.05 38.26
N HIS A 5 -8.34 -37.79 38.06
CA HIS A 5 -8.30 -37.08 36.78
C HIS A 5 -7.58 -37.87 35.67
N ALA A 6 -8.03 -37.71 34.42
CA ALA A 6 -7.24 -38.03 33.23
C ALA A 6 -7.20 -36.81 32.29
N ARG A 7 -5.97 -36.43 31.95
CA ARG A 7 -5.53 -35.32 31.10
C ARG A 7 -4.88 -35.95 29.86
N GLU A 8 -5.15 -35.36 28.68
CA GLU A 8 -4.29 -35.34 27.47
C GLU A 8 -3.90 -36.65 26.75
N LEU A 9 -3.36 -36.46 25.52
CA LEU A 9 -2.69 -37.38 24.56
C LEU A 9 -3.58 -37.73 23.34
N ARG A 10 -3.13 -37.70 22.07
CA ARG A 10 -1.78 -37.60 21.50
C ARG A 10 -1.85 -37.36 19.97
N ILE A 11 -0.84 -36.66 19.47
CA ILE A 11 -0.35 -36.65 18.08
C ILE A 11 0.27 -38.04 17.77
N GLY A 12 0.05 -38.58 16.58
CA GLY A 12 0.82 -39.67 15.97
C GLY A 12 0.59 -39.64 14.45
N GLY A 13 1.57 -39.72 13.54
CA GLY A 13 2.94 -40.19 13.61
C GLY A 13 3.06 -41.54 12.91
N LEU A 14 3.50 -41.57 11.64
CA LEU A 14 4.15 -42.77 11.08
C LEU A 14 5.14 -42.42 9.95
N LEU A 15 6.42 -42.36 10.33
CA LEU A 15 7.57 -42.55 9.45
C LEU A 15 7.96 -44.04 9.53
N VAL A 16 7.92 -44.75 8.39
CA VAL A 16 8.59 -46.04 8.13
C VAL A 16 8.87 -46.01 6.61
N GLY A 17 10.08 -46.03 6.05
CA GLY A 17 11.34 -46.61 6.48
C GLY A 17 11.55 -47.94 5.75
N SER A 18 12.24 -47.96 4.60
CA SER A 18 12.88 -49.16 4.02
C SER A 18 13.75 -48.80 2.80
N ALA A 19 15.05 -48.67 3.01
CA ALA A 19 16.05 -48.82 1.95
C ALA A 19 16.37 -50.32 1.82
N ALA A 20 16.21 -50.90 0.63
CA ALA A 20 16.73 -52.22 0.30
C ALA A 20 17.42 -52.15 -1.06
N ALA A 21 18.73 -51.90 -1.02
CA ALA A 21 19.62 -52.20 -2.14
C ALA A 21 19.99 -53.68 -2.06
N VAL A 22 19.63 -54.45 -3.09
CA VAL A 22 20.21 -55.78 -3.35
C VAL A 22 20.67 -55.80 -4.80
N LEU A 23 21.99 -55.79 -4.99
CA LEU A 23 22.66 -56.10 -6.25
C LEU A 23 22.92 -57.61 -6.31
N ALA A 24 22.40 -58.30 -7.33
CA ALA A 24 23.10 -59.39 -8.06
C ALA A 24 22.16 -60.03 -9.10
N GLY A 25 22.59 -60.07 -10.36
CA GLY A 25 22.05 -61.00 -11.35
C GLY A 25 21.85 -60.43 -12.76
N VAL A 26 22.92 -60.18 -13.51
CA VAL A 26 22.84 -60.13 -14.97
C VAL A 26 22.97 -61.56 -15.50
N VAL A 27 21.85 -62.29 -15.58
CA VAL A 27 21.66 -63.40 -16.53
C VAL A 27 20.15 -63.51 -16.79
N GLY A 28 19.73 -63.14 -18.01
CA GLY A 28 18.53 -63.65 -18.70
C GLY A 28 17.15 -63.38 -18.10
N CYS A 29 16.29 -62.72 -18.88
CA CYS A 29 14.83 -62.53 -18.70
C CYS A 29 14.35 -61.22 -18.03
N THR A 30 14.92 -60.06 -18.37
CA THR A 30 14.02 -58.91 -18.59
C THR A 30 13.39 -59.12 -19.95
N SER A 31 12.29 -59.88 -20.01
CA SER A 31 11.35 -59.60 -21.10
C SER A 31 10.96 -58.15 -20.90
N VAL A 32 11.45 -57.26 -21.76
CA VAL A 32 10.66 -56.09 -22.11
C VAL A 32 9.39 -56.71 -22.66
N THR A 33 8.37 -56.93 -21.83
CA THR A 33 7.02 -57.08 -22.34
C THR A 33 6.85 -55.83 -23.19
N GLY A 34 6.83 -56.02 -24.51
CA GLY A 34 6.47 -54.99 -25.47
C GLY A 34 5.02 -54.63 -25.23
N GLY A 35 4.77 -53.93 -24.13
CA GLY A 35 3.56 -53.22 -23.84
C GLY A 35 3.93 -51.78 -23.97
N GLU A 36 3.52 -51.14 -25.05
CA GLU A 36 3.48 -49.68 -25.10
C GLU A 36 2.76 -49.20 -23.83
N PRO A 37 3.37 -48.31 -23.02
CA PRO A 37 2.68 -47.68 -21.91
C PRO A 37 1.54 -46.85 -22.51
N SER A 38 0.39 -47.48 -22.69
CA SER A 38 -0.83 -46.81 -23.12
C SER A 38 -1.56 -46.35 -21.88
N ALA A 39 -1.90 -45.06 -21.84
CA ALA A 39 -2.79 -44.55 -20.81
C ALA A 39 -4.08 -45.38 -20.83
N ASN A 40 -4.55 -45.81 -19.66
CA ASN A 40 -5.76 -46.62 -19.57
C ASN A 40 -6.91 -45.80 -20.17
N GLY A 41 -7.35 -46.16 -21.38
CA GLY A 41 -8.25 -45.32 -22.18
C GLY A 41 -9.60 -45.05 -21.52
N ARG A 42 -9.98 -45.88 -20.53
CA ARG A 42 -11.18 -45.70 -19.69
C ARG A 42 -11.05 -44.55 -18.69
N ASP A 43 -9.85 -44.31 -18.16
CA ASP A 43 -9.61 -43.30 -17.10
C ASP A 43 -9.05 -41.98 -17.66
N ALA A 44 -8.49 -42.01 -18.87
CA ALA A 44 -7.94 -40.82 -19.53
C ALA A 44 -8.92 -39.63 -19.64
N PRO A 45 -10.22 -39.82 -19.96
CA PRO A 45 -11.18 -38.72 -19.96
C PRO A 45 -11.42 -38.13 -18.57
N ALA A 46 -11.57 -38.96 -17.55
CA ALA A 46 -11.81 -38.51 -16.17
C ALA A 46 -10.61 -37.71 -15.63
N PHE A 47 -9.39 -38.17 -15.88
CA PHE A 47 -8.16 -37.46 -15.51
C PHE A 47 -8.00 -36.12 -16.25
N ARG A 48 -8.32 -36.06 -17.55
CA ARG A 48 -8.30 -34.79 -18.31
C ARG A 48 -9.31 -33.80 -17.74
N THR A 49 -10.52 -34.27 -17.39
CA THR A 49 -11.54 -33.43 -16.74
C THR A 49 -11.03 -32.90 -15.40
N SER A 50 -10.50 -33.75 -14.52
CA SER A 50 -9.97 -33.28 -13.23
C SER A 50 -8.84 -32.27 -13.40
N MET A 51 -7.93 -32.48 -14.34
CA MET A 51 -6.86 -31.54 -14.63
C MET A 51 -7.40 -30.22 -15.18
N SER A 52 -8.37 -30.25 -16.10
CA SER A 52 -8.99 -29.02 -16.61
C SER A 52 -9.69 -28.22 -15.51
N VAL A 53 -10.39 -28.90 -14.59
CA VAL A 53 -11.06 -28.26 -13.45
C VAL A 53 -10.02 -27.65 -12.50
N SER A 54 -8.98 -28.40 -12.13
CA SER A 54 -7.92 -27.88 -11.27
C SER A 54 -7.20 -26.67 -11.89
N VAL A 55 -6.96 -26.67 -13.20
CA VAL A 55 -6.36 -25.51 -13.90
C VAL A 55 -7.32 -24.32 -13.90
N SER A 56 -8.62 -24.54 -14.18
CA SER A 56 -9.62 -23.47 -14.13
C SER A 56 -9.79 -22.88 -12.73
N GLU A 57 -9.85 -23.72 -11.70
CA GLU A 57 -9.92 -23.29 -10.29
C GLU A 57 -8.63 -22.57 -9.86
N SER A 58 -7.47 -23.07 -10.27
CA SER A 58 -6.20 -22.41 -9.99
C SER A 58 -6.13 -21.05 -10.65
N ALA A 59 -6.52 -20.94 -11.93
CA ALA A 59 -6.57 -19.67 -12.64
C ALA A 59 -7.54 -18.67 -11.97
N ALA A 60 -8.72 -19.13 -11.57
CA ALA A 60 -9.70 -18.30 -10.86
C ALA A 60 -9.23 -17.87 -9.47
N SER A 61 -8.59 -18.78 -8.71
CA SER A 61 -8.04 -18.43 -7.39
C SER A 61 -6.86 -17.49 -7.50
N SER A 62 -5.97 -17.70 -8.47
CA SER A 62 -4.84 -16.80 -8.73
C SER A 62 -5.30 -15.41 -9.16
N SER A 63 -6.31 -15.31 -10.04
CA SER A 63 -6.84 -14.01 -10.47
C SER A 63 -7.53 -13.27 -9.33
N ALA A 64 -8.28 -13.97 -8.48
CA ALA A 64 -8.90 -13.38 -7.29
C ALA A 64 -7.84 -12.84 -6.32
N ARG A 65 -6.82 -13.63 -5.99
CA ARG A 65 -5.73 -13.20 -5.09
C ARG A 65 -4.94 -12.02 -5.64
N GLU A 66 -4.67 -11.98 -6.95
CA GLU A 66 -3.99 -10.83 -7.54
C GLU A 66 -4.91 -9.59 -7.53
N SER A 67 -6.21 -9.76 -7.74
CA SER A 67 -7.16 -8.65 -7.65
C SER A 67 -7.21 -8.06 -6.23
N GLU A 68 -7.24 -8.92 -5.21
CA GLU A 68 -7.13 -8.52 -3.80
C GLU A 68 -5.81 -7.80 -3.51
N ARG A 69 -4.70 -8.32 -4.06
CA ARG A 69 -3.37 -7.72 -3.91
C ARG A 69 -3.33 -6.31 -4.50
N GLN A 70 -3.86 -6.13 -5.71
CA GLN A 70 -3.93 -4.83 -6.37
C GLN A 70 -4.82 -3.86 -5.60
N ALA A 71 -5.99 -4.31 -5.12
CA ALA A 71 -6.85 -3.49 -4.27
C ALA A 71 -6.12 -3.03 -2.99
N SER A 72 -5.41 -3.94 -2.32
CA SER A 72 -4.62 -3.63 -1.12
C SER A 72 -3.51 -2.61 -1.40
N LEU A 73 -2.81 -2.71 -2.53
CA LEU A 73 -1.77 -1.75 -2.90
C LEU A 73 -2.36 -0.36 -3.19
N THR A 74 -3.52 -0.30 -3.84
CA THR A 74 -4.24 0.95 -4.08
C THR A 74 -4.66 1.61 -2.77
N THR A 75 -5.26 0.84 -1.86
CA THR A 75 -5.64 1.32 -0.52
C THR A 75 -4.42 1.82 0.25
N GLN A 76 -3.34 1.06 0.27
CA GLN A 76 -2.10 1.46 0.93
C GLN A 76 -1.52 2.76 0.34
N ALA A 77 -1.46 2.88 -0.99
CA ALA A 77 -0.97 4.08 -1.64
C ALA A 77 -1.79 5.32 -1.30
N MET A 78 -3.13 5.19 -1.21
CA MET A 78 -3.99 6.30 -0.77
C MET A 78 -3.68 6.70 0.68
N HIS A 79 -3.63 5.73 1.60
CA HIS A 79 -3.34 6.00 3.00
C HIS A 79 -1.96 6.62 3.22
N ASP A 80 -0.93 6.14 2.53
CA ASP A 80 0.44 6.66 2.65
C ASP A 80 0.52 8.13 2.21
N THR A 81 -0.14 8.51 1.10
CA THR A 81 -0.22 9.91 0.67
C THR A 81 -1.07 10.76 1.62
N CYS A 82 -2.18 10.22 2.13
CA CYS A 82 -3.03 10.91 3.10
C CYS A 82 -2.31 11.19 4.42
N GLU A 83 -1.53 10.24 4.92
CA GLU A 83 -0.70 10.43 6.11
C GLU A 83 0.42 11.44 5.87
N THR A 84 1.04 11.38 4.68
CA THR A 84 2.04 12.38 4.26
C THR A 84 1.44 13.78 4.28
N LEU A 85 0.28 13.98 3.64
CA LEU A 85 -0.44 15.26 3.67
C LEU A 85 -0.80 15.69 5.09
N SER A 86 -1.39 14.80 5.90
CA SER A 86 -1.84 15.09 7.25
C SER A 86 -0.71 15.65 8.11
N THR A 87 0.42 14.96 8.12
CA THR A 87 1.60 15.31 8.91
C THR A 87 2.31 16.55 8.38
N SER A 88 2.67 16.57 7.09
CA SER A 88 3.44 17.67 6.52
C SER A 88 2.64 18.96 6.41
N SER A 89 1.32 18.90 6.22
CA SER A 89 0.46 20.09 6.22
C SER A 89 0.31 20.69 7.60
N ALA A 90 0.30 19.89 8.67
CA ALA A 90 0.27 20.41 10.03
C ALA A 90 1.54 21.22 10.34
N ASP A 91 2.71 20.65 10.05
CA ASP A 91 4.01 21.34 10.23
C ASP A 91 4.08 22.65 9.43
N ALA A 92 3.59 22.65 8.19
CA ALA A 92 3.55 23.84 7.34
C ALA A 92 2.62 24.93 7.91
N ILE A 93 1.42 24.55 8.36
CA ILE A 93 0.46 25.49 8.95
C ILE A 93 1.00 26.07 10.26
N ASP A 94 1.68 25.28 11.09
CA ASP A 94 2.30 25.78 12.33
C ASP A 94 3.40 26.81 12.04
N ALA A 95 4.26 26.55 11.05
CA ALA A 95 5.29 27.49 10.62
C ALA A 95 4.69 28.78 10.05
N VAL A 96 3.64 28.67 9.23
CA VAL A 96 2.90 29.83 8.71
C VAL A 96 2.24 30.62 9.83
N ASN A 97 1.64 29.96 10.83
CA ASN A 97 1.04 30.63 11.99
C ASN A 97 2.06 31.42 12.81
N ALA A 98 3.30 30.92 12.92
CA ALA A 98 4.40 31.66 13.53
C ALA A 98 4.74 32.93 12.74
N TYR A 99 4.82 32.83 11.40
CA TYR A 99 5.00 33.98 10.52
C TYR A 99 3.85 35.01 10.63
N VAL A 100 2.60 34.55 10.58
CA VAL A 100 1.42 35.42 10.74
C VAL A 100 1.42 36.13 12.09
N SER A 101 1.83 35.43 13.14
CA SER A 101 1.95 36.01 14.47
C SER A 101 3.00 37.12 14.53
N ALA A 102 4.17 36.92 13.91
CA ALA A 102 5.22 37.94 13.81
C ALA A 102 4.77 39.14 12.96
N PHE A 103 4.11 38.86 11.82
CA PHE A 103 3.57 39.87 10.91
C PHE A 103 2.56 40.78 11.60
N ASN A 104 1.59 40.19 12.32
CA ASN A 104 0.54 40.94 13.01
C ASN A 104 1.05 41.77 14.19
N GLN A 105 2.13 41.32 14.85
CA GLN A 105 2.73 42.03 15.98
C GLN A 105 3.76 43.09 15.53
N ALA A 106 4.02 43.21 14.22
CA ALA A 106 5.07 44.05 13.65
C ALA A 106 6.42 43.85 14.35
N THR A 107 6.75 42.60 14.69
CA THR A 107 7.98 42.28 15.42
C THR A 107 9.18 42.30 14.48
N PRO A 108 10.39 42.61 14.99
CA PRO A 108 11.62 42.42 14.25
C PRO A 108 11.88 40.95 13.85
N ASP A 109 11.18 40.00 14.48
CA ASP A 109 11.26 38.56 14.20
C ASP A 109 10.55 38.12 12.92
N LEU A 110 9.88 39.04 12.20
CA LEU A 110 9.23 38.72 10.92
C LEU A 110 10.21 38.07 9.93
N ALA A 111 11.41 38.63 9.80
CA ALA A 111 12.45 38.07 8.93
C ALA A 111 12.96 36.69 9.40
N ALA A 112 12.88 36.40 10.70
CA ALA A 112 13.30 35.11 11.27
C ALA A 112 12.26 34.00 11.06
N THR A 113 10.99 34.36 10.85
CA THR A 113 9.87 33.41 10.66
C THR A 113 9.52 33.18 9.19
N GLU A 114 9.93 34.08 8.29
CA GLU A 114 9.68 33.99 6.85
C GLU A 114 10.28 32.71 6.22
N GLY A 115 11.60 32.52 6.36
CA GLY A 115 12.31 31.35 5.80
C GLY A 115 11.71 30.02 6.26
N PRO A 116 11.55 29.79 7.58
CA PRO A 116 10.91 28.57 8.09
C PRO A 116 9.50 28.31 7.53
N ALA A 117 8.66 29.34 7.37
CA ALA A 117 7.31 29.18 6.82
C ALA A 117 7.36 28.77 5.33
N VAL A 118 8.21 29.43 4.54
CA VAL A 118 8.41 29.12 3.12
C VAL A 118 8.96 27.71 2.94
N ASP A 119 9.97 27.33 3.72
CA ASP A 119 10.60 26.02 3.67
C ASP A 119 9.61 24.91 4.03
N ALA A 120 8.79 25.12 5.08
CA ALA A 120 7.81 24.13 5.51
C ALA A 120 6.69 23.94 4.47
N LEU A 121 6.21 25.02 3.84
CA LEU A 121 5.23 24.96 2.75
C LEU A 121 5.78 24.19 1.55
N ASN A 122 6.99 24.53 1.08
CA ASN A 122 7.61 23.84 -0.05
C ASN A 122 7.91 22.38 0.26
N LYS A 123 8.44 22.08 1.46
CA LYS A 123 8.69 20.70 1.88
C LYS A 123 7.41 19.87 1.92
N SER A 124 6.31 20.46 2.40
CA SER A 124 5.01 19.78 2.44
C SER A 124 4.47 19.53 1.04
N ALA A 125 4.58 20.52 0.15
CA ALA A 125 4.20 20.40 -1.26
C ALA A 125 5.01 19.29 -1.96
N ASP A 126 6.34 19.32 -1.82
CA ASP A 126 7.24 18.33 -2.43
C ASP A 126 7.00 16.92 -1.90
N ALA A 127 6.77 16.77 -0.59
CA ALA A 127 6.47 15.49 0.03
C ALA A 127 5.15 14.90 -0.49
N VAL A 128 4.09 15.71 -0.54
CA VAL A 128 2.79 15.28 -1.07
C VAL A 128 2.92 14.94 -2.55
N ALA A 129 3.49 15.83 -3.37
CA ALA A 129 3.69 15.61 -4.80
C ALA A 129 4.48 14.33 -5.08
N GLY A 130 5.57 14.09 -4.33
CA GLY A 130 6.41 12.89 -4.46
C GLY A 130 5.75 11.60 -4.01
N SER A 131 4.68 11.67 -3.21
CA SER A 131 3.93 10.50 -2.75
C SER A 131 2.76 10.11 -3.66
N ILE A 132 2.38 10.96 -4.63
CA ILE A 132 1.28 10.68 -5.56
C ILE A 132 1.69 9.55 -6.52
N THR A 133 0.89 8.49 -6.58
CA THR A 133 1.11 7.35 -7.49
C THR A 133 -0.06 7.14 -8.43
N ASP A 134 0.15 6.37 -9.51
CA ASP A 134 -0.89 6.07 -10.48
C ASP A 134 -2.08 5.31 -9.90
N ALA A 135 -1.88 4.56 -8.81
CA ALA A 135 -2.93 3.80 -8.13
C ALA A 135 -3.98 4.71 -7.46
N ILE A 136 -3.65 5.96 -7.15
CA ILE A 136 -4.56 6.89 -6.48
C ILE A 136 -5.70 7.33 -7.45
N PRO A 137 -6.96 7.37 -6.99
CA PRO A 137 -8.08 7.88 -7.78
C PRO A 137 -7.89 9.33 -8.23
N ALA A 138 -8.43 9.67 -9.40
CA ALA A 138 -8.24 10.98 -10.03
C ALA A 138 -8.71 12.15 -9.15
N GLU A 139 -9.82 11.99 -8.43
CA GLU A 139 -10.36 13.02 -7.53
C GLU A 139 -9.39 13.33 -6.38
N LEU A 140 -8.85 12.29 -5.75
CA LEU A 140 -7.90 12.44 -4.65
C LEU A 140 -6.56 13.01 -5.13
N LYS A 141 -6.08 12.57 -6.32
CA LYS A 141 -4.91 13.19 -6.98
C LYS A 141 -5.10 14.68 -7.21
N ALA A 142 -6.26 15.09 -7.72
CA ALA A 142 -6.57 16.49 -7.99
C ALA A 142 -6.59 17.31 -6.69
N ALA A 143 -7.15 16.77 -5.61
CA ALA A 143 -7.13 17.43 -4.30
C ALA A 143 -5.71 17.59 -3.75
N PHE A 144 -4.85 16.58 -3.87
CA PHE A 144 -3.44 16.69 -3.50
C PHE A 144 -2.68 17.72 -4.34
N GLN A 145 -2.94 17.76 -5.65
CA GLN A 145 -2.35 18.78 -6.52
C GLN A 145 -2.79 20.19 -6.14
N GLN A 146 -4.07 20.39 -5.78
CA GLN A 146 -4.55 21.68 -5.28
C GLN A 146 -3.87 22.10 -3.96
N TRP A 147 -3.59 21.16 -3.06
CA TRP A 147 -2.78 21.44 -1.86
C TRP A 147 -1.35 21.86 -2.24
N VAL A 148 -0.70 21.14 -3.15
CA VAL A 148 0.66 21.44 -3.65
C VAL A 148 0.71 22.86 -4.25
N ASP A 149 -0.21 23.17 -5.16
CA ASP A 149 -0.30 24.48 -5.80
C ASP A 149 -0.59 25.59 -4.78
N GLY A 150 -1.52 25.34 -3.84
CA GLY A 150 -1.85 26.27 -2.77
C GLY A 150 -0.65 26.58 -1.86
N ALA A 151 0.11 25.55 -1.48
CA ALA A 151 1.29 25.70 -0.63
C ALA A 151 2.39 26.52 -1.32
N HIS A 152 2.67 26.25 -2.60
CA HIS A 152 3.63 27.06 -3.37
C HIS A 152 3.14 28.49 -3.60
N ALA A 153 1.84 28.70 -3.82
CA ALA A 153 1.27 30.03 -3.96
C ALA A 153 1.41 30.84 -2.65
N THR A 154 1.12 30.24 -1.49
CA THR A 154 1.32 30.89 -0.20
C THR A 154 2.80 31.19 0.06
N ALA A 155 3.72 30.27 -0.26
CA ALA A 155 5.16 30.50 -0.14
C ALA A 155 5.63 31.67 -1.02
N SER A 156 5.09 31.77 -2.25
CA SER A 156 5.35 32.87 -3.17
C SER A 156 4.81 34.20 -2.64
N ALA A 157 3.63 34.19 -2.00
CA ALA A 157 3.06 35.39 -1.38
C ALA A 157 3.88 35.88 -0.17
N ILE A 158 4.42 34.95 0.63
CA ILE A 158 5.30 35.27 1.77
C ILE A 158 6.59 35.92 1.26
N THR A 159 7.30 35.27 0.33
CA THR A 159 8.56 35.77 -0.24
C THR A 159 8.40 37.04 -1.07
N GLY A 160 7.24 37.21 -1.72
CA GLY A 160 6.87 38.43 -2.43
C GLY A 160 6.41 39.56 -1.52
N HIS A 161 6.33 39.33 -0.20
CA HIS A 161 5.80 40.25 0.80
C HIS A 161 4.42 40.80 0.39
N ALA A 162 3.53 39.90 -0.04
CA ALA A 162 2.18 40.24 -0.45
C ALA A 162 1.46 41.09 0.60
N GLY A 163 0.64 42.03 0.13
CA GLY A 163 -0.17 42.87 1.03
C GLY A 163 -1.17 42.04 1.84
N PRO A 164 -1.66 42.54 2.99
CA PRO A 164 -2.51 41.76 3.90
C PRO A 164 -3.74 41.11 3.24
N SER A 165 -4.38 41.81 2.29
CA SER A 165 -5.54 41.27 1.57
C SER A 165 -5.18 40.07 0.71
N GLU A 166 -4.10 40.17 -0.06
CA GLU A 166 -3.64 39.10 -0.96
C GLU A 166 -3.16 37.90 -0.14
N PHE A 167 -2.36 38.16 0.90
CA PHE A 167 -1.89 37.12 1.80
C PHE A 167 -3.07 36.37 2.46
N ASN A 168 -4.06 37.08 2.99
CA ASN A 168 -5.25 36.45 3.58
C ASN A 168 -6.03 35.58 2.58
N THR A 169 -6.12 35.99 1.31
CA THR A 169 -6.71 35.17 0.26
C THR A 169 -5.91 33.89 0.03
N THR A 170 -4.58 33.95 0.01
CA THR A 170 -3.75 32.74 -0.14
C THR A 170 -3.90 31.79 1.06
N ILE A 171 -3.97 32.32 2.28
CA ILE A 171 -4.17 31.51 3.50
C ILE A 171 -5.55 30.84 3.51
N GLN A 172 -6.59 31.55 3.08
CA GLN A 172 -7.92 30.96 2.96
C GLN A 172 -7.92 29.81 1.95
N SER A 173 -7.38 30.04 0.75
CA SER A 173 -7.24 29.00 -0.27
C SER A 173 -6.41 27.80 0.21
N LEU A 174 -5.33 28.03 0.95
CA LEU A 174 -4.50 26.97 1.52
C LEU A 174 -5.28 26.11 2.51
N ASN A 175 -6.06 26.74 3.40
CA ASN A 175 -6.89 26.02 4.38
C ASN A 175 -8.05 25.26 3.71
N ASP A 176 -8.66 25.83 2.68
CA ASP A 176 -9.76 25.19 1.94
C ASP A 176 -9.26 23.95 1.19
N THR A 177 -8.12 24.05 0.48
CA THR A 177 -7.52 22.92 -0.23
C THR A 177 -7.06 21.82 0.74
N ARG A 178 -6.47 22.19 1.88
CA ARG A 178 -6.14 21.24 2.96
C ARG A 178 -7.38 20.50 3.47
N SER A 179 -8.43 21.24 3.80
CA SER A 179 -9.66 20.68 4.36
C SER A 179 -10.35 19.74 3.38
N ASN A 180 -10.39 20.12 2.10
CA ASN A 180 -10.93 19.28 1.04
C ASN A 180 -10.14 17.97 0.90
N ALA A 181 -8.81 18.06 0.80
CA ALA A 181 -7.97 16.88 0.64
C ALA A 181 -8.04 15.94 1.87
N LEU A 182 -8.04 16.48 3.09
CA LEU A 182 -8.21 15.69 4.31
C LEU A 182 -9.61 15.06 4.43
N SER A 183 -10.66 15.75 3.99
CA SER A 183 -12.01 15.17 3.93
C SER A 183 -12.09 13.99 2.97
N LEU A 184 -11.42 14.07 1.82
CA LEU A 184 -11.37 12.95 0.88
C LEU A 184 -10.52 11.80 1.42
N CYS A 185 -9.44 12.10 2.13
CA CYS A 185 -8.63 11.11 2.83
C CYS A 185 -9.41 10.35 3.90
N ASP A 186 -10.22 11.03 4.71
CA ASP A 186 -11.07 10.40 5.73
C ASP A 186 -12.04 9.39 5.10
N ALA A 187 -12.58 9.71 3.92
CA ALA A 187 -13.46 8.81 3.16
C ALA A 187 -12.77 7.55 2.60
N THR A 188 -11.44 7.42 2.76
CA THR A 188 -10.68 6.22 2.34
C THR A 188 -10.52 5.17 3.45
N TYR A 189 -10.84 5.51 4.71
CA TYR A 189 -10.77 4.63 5.88
C TYR A 189 -12.14 4.04 6.25
#